data_AF-A0A5E9ARL3-F1
#
_entry.id   AF-A0A5E9ARL3-F1
#
_cell.length_a   1.000
_cell.length_b   1.000
_cell.length_c   1.000
_cell.angle_alpha   90.00
_cell.angle_beta   90.00
_cell.angle_gamma   90.00
#
_symmetry.space_group_name_H-M   'P 1'
#
loop_
_entity.id
_entity.type
_entity.pdbx_description
1 polymer ?
#
loop_
_entity_poly.entity_id
_entity_poly.type
_entity_poly.pdbx_seq_one_letter_code
_entity_poly.pdbx_strand_id
1 'polypeptide(L)'
;MNTGLKPVWAGRNMRLDPFRLPQMVSYATRDDYGDVTFTIDQRGAVIRRMLEMSGLPAIIALPAKAFRGVAARAMEDPDGNVTVTLELLHNDPMLSVPLLVADDLEDVAADWRAWADAY
;
A
#
# COMPACT_ATOMS: atom_id res chain seq x y z
N MET A 1 1.66 21.51 11.55
CA MET A 1 0.42 20.74 11.33
C MET A 1 0.60 20.01 10.01
N ASN A 2 0.93 18.73 10.06
CA ASN A 2 1.09 17.92 8.86
C ASN A 2 -0.29 17.32 8.60
N THR A 3 -1.13 18.01 7.82
CA THR A 3 -2.40 17.47 7.35
C THR A 3 -2.09 16.12 6.72
N GLY A 4 -2.71 15.06 7.24
CA GLY A 4 -2.56 13.70 6.74
C GLY A 4 -3.09 13.63 5.32
N LEU A 5 -2.27 14.09 4.38
CA LEU A 5 -2.56 14.07 2.96
C LEU A 5 -2.83 12.63 2.57
N LYS A 6 -4.01 12.41 2.01
CA LYS A 6 -4.47 11.14 1.45
C LYS A 6 -3.31 10.55 0.63
N PRO A 7 -2.83 9.32 0.94
CA PRO A 7 -1.79 8.69 0.15
C PRO A 7 -2.22 8.73 -1.32
N VAL A 8 -1.30 8.97 -2.24
CA VAL A 8 -1.65 9.20 -3.66
C VAL A 8 -2.43 8.02 -4.26
N TRP A 9 -2.20 6.81 -3.76
CA TRP A 9 -2.92 5.59 -4.13
C TRP A 9 -4.35 5.50 -3.57
N ALA A 10 -4.68 6.22 -2.49
CA ALA A 10 -5.99 6.17 -1.84
C ALA A 10 -7.11 6.86 -2.64
N GLY A 11 -6.81 7.50 -3.77
CA GLY A 11 -7.83 7.95 -4.75
C GLY A 11 -8.37 6.82 -5.65
N ARG A 12 -7.71 5.65 -5.61
CA ARG A 12 -8.04 4.34 -6.19
C ARG A 12 -8.86 3.42 -5.31
N ASN A 13 -10.11 3.03 -5.60
CA ASN A 13 -10.64 1.80 -4.96
C ASN A 13 -9.73 0.64 -5.36
N MET A 14 -9.06 0.04 -4.38
CA MET A 14 -8.06 -1.01 -4.53
C MET A 14 -8.25 -1.97 -3.37
N ARG A 15 -8.28 -3.28 -3.64
CA ARG A 15 -8.42 -4.31 -2.61
C ARG A 15 -7.74 -5.59 -3.06
N LEU A 16 -6.59 -5.90 -2.48
CA LEU A 16 -5.87 -7.15 -2.70
C LEU A 16 -6.39 -8.25 -1.77
N ASP A 17 -6.47 -9.48 -2.27
CA ASP A 17 -7.00 -10.62 -1.53
C ASP A 17 -5.88 -11.46 -0.88
N PRO A 18 -5.72 -11.50 0.45
CA PRO A 18 -4.63 -12.24 1.10
C PRO A 18 -4.65 -13.76 0.79
N PHE A 19 -5.76 -14.32 0.35
CA PHE A 19 -5.90 -15.75 0.00
C PHE A 19 -5.56 -16.07 -1.46
N ARG A 20 -5.25 -15.05 -2.27
CA ARG A 20 -5.01 -15.18 -3.73
C ARG A 20 -3.59 -14.76 -4.14
N LEU A 21 -2.63 -14.86 -3.22
CA LEU A 21 -1.22 -14.58 -3.50
C LEU A 21 -0.63 -15.59 -4.51
N PRO A 22 0.28 -15.15 -5.41
CA PRO A 22 0.81 -13.80 -5.54
C PRO A 22 -0.12 -12.86 -6.31
N GLN A 23 -0.07 -11.57 -5.99
CA GLN A 23 -0.82 -10.51 -6.68
C GLN A 23 0.07 -9.34 -7.08
N MET A 24 -0.32 -8.67 -8.15
CA MET A 24 0.37 -7.48 -8.66
C MET A 24 -0.60 -6.30 -8.69
N VAL A 25 -0.09 -5.14 -8.30
CA VAL A 25 -0.79 -3.86 -8.41
C VAL A 25 0.18 -2.80 -8.89
N SER A 26 -0.29 -1.91 -9.76
CA SER A 26 0.46 -0.76 -10.23
C SER A 26 -0.33 0.52 -9.97
N TYR A 27 0.34 1.55 -9.48
CA TYR A 27 -0.25 2.88 -9.40
C TYR A 27 0.73 3.94 -9.89
N ALA A 28 0.18 4.95 -10.55
CA ALA A 28 0.88 6.17 -10.87
C ALA A 28 0.96 7.01 -9.60
N THR A 29 2.16 7.17 -9.04
CA THR A 29 2.35 8.15 -7.99
C THR A 29 2.60 9.53 -8.64
N ARG A 30 1.98 10.57 -8.09
CA ARG A 30 2.02 11.97 -8.59
C ARG A 30 3.17 12.75 -7.95
N ASP A 31 4.05 12.07 -7.22
CA ASP A 31 5.31 12.60 -6.72
C ASP A 31 6.42 12.41 -7.77
N ASP A 32 7.63 12.87 -7.46
CA ASP A 32 8.83 12.89 -8.34
C ASP A 32 9.43 11.48 -8.57
N TYR A 33 8.57 10.50 -8.76
CA TYR A 33 8.87 9.11 -8.44
C TYR A 33 8.19 8.12 -9.41
N GLY A 34 7.33 8.60 -10.31
CA GLY A 34 6.79 7.89 -11.47
C GLY A 34 5.91 6.68 -11.16
N ASP A 35 5.57 5.89 -12.17
CA ASP A 35 4.78 4.67 -11.97
C ASP A 35 5.53 3.64 -11.10
N VAL A 36 4.81 3.05 -10.15
CA VAL A 36 5.33 1.99 -9.28
C VAL A 36 4.45 0.75 -9.39
N THR A 37 5.09 -0.41 -9.45
CA THR A 37 4.45 -1.72 -9.46
C THR A 37 4.90 -2.52 -8.25
N PHE A 38 3.93 -3.03 -7.50
CA PHE A 38 4.13 -3.93 -6.38
C PHE A 38 3.70 -5.32 -6.80
N THR A 39 4.50 -6.32 -6.42
CA THR A 39 4.12 -7.73 -6.45
C THR A 39 4.22 -8.25 -5.04
N ILE A 40 3.12 -8.77 -4.50
CA ILE A 40 3.05 -9.31 -3.14
C ILE A 40 2.88 -10.82 -3.25
N ASP A 41 3.61 -11.56 -2.43
CA ASP A 41 3.47 -13.01 -2.24
C ASP A 41 3.63 -13.33 -0.74
N GLN A 42 3.45 -14.59 -0.32
CA GLN A 42 3.62 -15.02 1.08
C GLN A 42 5.04 -14.77 1.63
N ARG A 43 6.03 -14.62 0.74
CA ARG A 43 7.44 -14.43 1.12
C ARG A 43 7.81 -12.97 1.37
N GLY A 44 6.97 -12.03 0.93
CA GLY A 44 7.28 -10.61 0.93
C GLY A 44 6.80 -9.91 -0.35
N ALA A 45 7.37 -8.74 -0.62
CA ALA A 45 6.98 -7.92 -1.76
C ALA A 45 8.17 -7.55 -2.65
N VAL A 46 7.90 -7.40 -3.95
CA VAL A 46 8.82 -6.85 -4.93
C VAL A 46 8.26 -5.53 -5.43
N ILE A 47 9.05 -4.46 -5.31
CA ILE A 47 8.73 -3.12 -5.78
C ILE A 47 9.54 -2.86 -7.06
N ARG A 48 8.86 -2.42 -8.11
CA ARG A 48 9.46 -2.05 -9.40
C ARG A 48 9.07 -0.63 -9.75
N ARG A 49 10.04 0.20 -10.10
CA ARG A 49 9.83 1.62 -10.41
C ARG A 49 10.96 2.21 -11.24
N MET A 50 10.73 3.37 -11.83
CA MET A 50 11.80 4.16 -12.45
C MET A 50 12.32 5.21 -11.46
N LEU A 51 13.64 5.40 -11.40
CA LEU A 51 14.27 6.44 -10.60
C LEU A 51 14.37 7.72 -11.42
N GLU A 52 13.55 8.73 -11.11
CA GLU A 52 13.42 9.92 -11.98
C GLU A 52 14.73 10.66 -12.27
N MET A 53 15.59 10.83 -11.26
CA MET A 53 16.87 11.55 -11.46
C MET A 53 17.83 10.84 -12.42
N SER A 54 17.73 9.53 -12.56
CA SER A 54 18.67 8.73 -13.38
C SER A 54 18.02 8.08 -14.59
N GLY A 55 16.69 8.03 -14.64
CA GLY A 55 15.95 7.28 -15.65
C GLY A 55 16.21 5.77 -15.61
N LEU A 56 16.70 5.23 -14.48
CA LEU A 56 17.03 3.81 -14.36
C LEU A 56 15.89 3.01 -13.70
N PRO A 57 15.64 1.77 -14.14
CA PRO A 57 14.72 0.87 -13.44
C PRO A 57 15.34 0.40 -12.13
N ALA A 58 14.59 0.52 -11.03
CA ALA A 58 14.91 -0.04 -9.73
C ALA A 58 13.97 -1.20 -9.40
N ILE A 59 14.55 -2.28 -8.87
CA ILE A 59 13.84 -3.45 -8.36
C ILE A 59 14.29 -3.69 -6.92
N ILE A 60 13.34 -3.67 -5.99
CA ILE A 60 13.59 -3.82 -4.57
C ILE A 60 12.78 -5.03 -4.09
N ALA A 61 13.47 -6.07 -3.63
CA ALA A 61 12.83 -7.25 -3.05
C ALA A 61 12.91 -7.18 -1.53
N LEU A 62 11.75 -7.16 -0.88
CA LEU A 62 11.60 -7.05 0.57
C LEU A 62 11.04 -8.37 1.10
N PRO A 63 11.71 -9.06 2.03
CA PRO A 63 11.12 -10.21 2.71
C PRO A 63 9.98 -9.74 3.64
N ALA A 64 9.03 -10.63 3.96
CA ALA A 64 7.91 -10.31 4.85
C ALA A 64 8.35 -9.66 6.18
N LYS A 65 9.44 -10.17 6.78
CA LYS A 65 10.03 -9.62 8.02
C LYS A 65 10.59 -8.19 7.93
N ALA A 66 10.69 -7.61 6.73
CA ALA A 66 11.08 -6.21 6.57
C ALA A 66 9.94 -5.26 6.95
N PHE A 67 8.69 -5.74 6.90
CA PHE A 67 7.53 -4.99 7.32
C PHE A 67 7.34 -5.10 8.83
N ARG A 68 6.83 -4.03 9.44
CA ARG A 68 6.45 -3.97 10.85
C ARG A 68 5.11 -4.65 11.12
N GLY A 69 4.38 -5.01 10.06
CA GLY A 69 3.03 -5.56 10.10
C GLY A 69 2.07 -4.77 9.20
N VAL A 70 0.78 -5.03 9.39
CA VAL A 70 -0.30 -4.38 8.64
C VAL A 70 -0.80 -3.16 9.41
N ALA A 71 -0.72 -1.98 8.80
CA ALA A 71 -1.20 -0.73 9.36
C ALA A 71 -2.53 -0.31 8.72
N ALA A 72 -3.42 0.25 9.53
CA ALA A 72 -4.65 0.89 9.09
C ALA A 72 -4.54 2.42 9.26
N ARG A 73 -5.03 3.17 8.27
CA ARG A 73 -5.11 4.64 8.31
C ARG A 73 -6.52 5.07 7.89
N ALA A 74 -7.20 5.80 8.76
CA ALA A 74 -8.48 6.45 8.46
C ALA A 74 -8.24 7.92 8.12
N MET A 75 -8.90 8.41 7.08
CA MET A 75 -8.81 9.79 6.61
C MET A 75 -10.22 10.28 6.32
N GLU A 76 -10.56 11.46 6.84
CA GLU A 76 -11.82 12.13 6.56
C GLU A 76 -11.59 13.24 5.52
N ASP A 77 -12.42 13.30 4.49
CA ASP A 77 -12.41 14.40 3.54
C ASP A 77 -13.22 15.62 4.05
N PRO A 78 -13.15 16.79 3.40
CA PRO A 78 -13.90 17.98 3.84
C PRO A 78 -15.43 17.83 3.84
N ASP A 79 -15.96 16.85 3.12
CA ASP A 79 -17.40 16.54 3.04
C ASP A 79 -17.84 15.54 4.14
N GLY A 80 -16.89 15.06 4.96
CA GLY A 80 -17.12 14.13 6.06
C GLY A 80 -17.05 12.65 5.67
N ASN A 81 -16.62 12.32 4.44
CA ASN A 81 -16.49 10.93 4.02
C ASN A 81 -15.19 10.34 4.58
N VAL A 82 -15.30 9.17 5.21
CA VAL A 82 -14.16 8.44 5.75
C VAL A 82 -13.63 7.46 4.69
N THR A 83 -12.35 7.56 4.36
CA THR A 83 -11.61 6.55 3.61
C THR A 83 -10.65 5.85 4.58
N VAL A 84 -10.74 4.52 4.66
CA VAL A 84 -9.78 3.69 5.39
C VAL A 84 -8.87 2.97 4.41
N THR A 85 -7.59 2.90 4.76
CA THR A 85 -6.59 2.23 3.94
C THR A 85 -5.74 1.27 4.76
N LEU A 86 -5.39 0.13 4.17
CA LEU A 86 -4.45 -0.84 4.73
C LEU A 86 -3.15 -0.87 3.92
N GLU A 87 -2.03 -1.00 4.62
CA GLU A 87 -0.70 -1.14 4.02
C GLU A 87 0.20 -2.08 4.83
N LEU A 88 1.12 -2.79 4.15
CA LEU A 88 2.28 -3.38 4.81
C LEU A 88 3.23 -2.25 5.17
N LEU A 89 3.37 -1.98 6.47
CA LEU A 89 4.11 -0.84 6.96
C LEU A 89 5.61 -1.15 6.98
N HIS A 90 6.40 -0.34 6.27
CA HIS A 90 7.86 -0.37 6.36
C HIS A 90 8.38 0.87 7.12
N ASN A 91 9.59 0.78 7.69
CA ASN A 91 10.23 1.92 8.38
C ASN A 91 10.49 3.11 7.44
N ASP A 92 10.88 2.79 6.21
CA ASP A 92 10.91 3.73 5.08
C ASP A 92 9.52 3.79 4.44
N PRO A 93 8.81 4.94 4.50
CA PRO A 93 7.49 5.10 3.90
C PRO A 93 7.45 4.82 2.40
N MET A 94 8.55 5.03 1.67
CA MET A 94 8.61 4.77 0.22
C MET A 94 8.56 3.28 -0.13
N LEU A 95 8.77 2.42 0.87
CA LEU A 95 8.78 0.96 0.74
C LEU A 95 7.54 0.31 1.36
N SER A 96 6.62 1.09 1.92
CA SER A 96 5.34 0.57 2.39
C SER A 96 4.48 0.18 1.19
N VAL A 97 3.72 -0.92 1.34
CA VAL A 97 2.99 -1.52 0.22
C VAL A 97 1.49 -1.40 0.47
N PRO A 98 0.71 -0.72 -0.40
CA PRO A 98 -0.72 -0.63 -0.21
C PRO A 98 -1.40 -1.97 -0.45
N LEU A 99 -2.43 -2.25 0.35
CA LEU A 99 -3.21 -3.49 0.31
C LEU A 99 -4.66 -3.22 -0.04
N LEU A 100 -5.26 -2.23 0.61
CA LEU A 100 -6.68 -1.91 0.49
C LEU A 100 -6.97 -0.42 0.66
N VAL A 101 -7.97 0.07 -0.05
CA VAL A 101 -8.68 1.35 0.11
C VAL A 101 -10.17 1.02 0.16
N ALA A 102 -10.86 1.42 1.22
CA ALA A 102 -12.30 1.20 1.39
C ALA A 102 -12.96 2.39 2.12
N ASP A 103 -14.25 2.56 1.87
CA ASP A 103 -15.13 3.53 2.55
C ASP A 103 -15.99 2.89 3.66
N ASP A 104 -16.02 1.55 3.75
CA ASP A 104 -16.72 0.80 4.80
C ASP A 104 -15.73 0.23 5.84
N LEU A 105 -16.04 0.43 7.13
CA LEU A 105 -15.23 0.02 8.27
C LEU A 105 -15.38 -1.46 8.63
N GLU A 106 -16.56 -2.06 8.46
CA GLU A 106 -16.79 -3.45 8.88
C GLU A 106 -15.97 -4.43 8.03
N ASP A 107 -15.94 -4.20 6.73
CA ASP A 107 -15.18 -4.99 5.77
C ASP A 107 -13.65 -4.83 5.92
N VAL A 108 -13.18 -3.71 6.46
CA VAL A 108 -11.74 -3.43 6.66
C VAL A 108 -11.17 -4.26 7.80
N ALA A 109 -11.94 -4.48 8.88
CA ALA A 109 -11.45 -5.22 10.03
C ALA A 109 -11.16 -6.69 9.69
N ALA A 110 -12.02 -7.30 8.88
CA ALA A 110 -11.84 -8.67 8.39
C ALA A 110 -10.60 -8.80 7.50
N ASP A 111 -10.43 -7.87 6.55
CA ASP A 111 -9.25 -7.83 5.68
C ASP A 111 -7.96 -7.57 6.46
N TRP A 112 -7.99 -6.66 7.43
CA TRP A 112 -6.84 -6.38 8.27
C TRP A 112 -6.37 -7.62 9.02
N ARG A 113 -7.31 -8.38 9.61
CA ARG A 113 -7.00 -9.65 10.26
C ARG A 113 -6.39 -10.66 9.28
N ALA A 114 -7.02 -10.84 8.12
CA ALA A 114 -6.55 -11.81 7.13
C ALA A 114 -5.15 -11.47 6.60
N TRP A 115 -4.85 -10.18 6.42
CA TRP A 115 -3.51 -9.73 6.07
C TRP A 115 -2.51 -9.89 7.21
N ALA A 116 -2.90 -9.63 8.46
CA ALA A 116 -2.02 -9.80 9.62
C ALA A 116 -1.68 -11.28 9.90
N ASP A 117 -2.56 -12.20 9.54
CA ASP A 117 -2.28 -13.64 9.64
C ASP A 117 -1.34 -14.10 8.51
N ALA A 118 -1.32 -13.39 7.38
CA ALA A 118 -0.46 -13.69 6.23
C ALA A 118 0.96 -13.10 6.35
N TYR A 119 1.20 -12.10 7.22
CA TYR A 119 2.42 -11.27 7.29
C TYR A 119 2.83 -10.88 8.71
#